data_AF-J3L8W4-F1
#
_entry.id   AF-J3L8W4-F1
#
_cell.length_a   1.000
_cell.length_b   1.000
_cell.length_c   1.000
_cell.angle_alpha   90.00
_cell.angle_beta   90.00
_cell.angle_gamma   90.00
#
_symmetry.space_group_name_H-M   'P 1'
#
loop_
_entity.id
_entity.type
_entity.pdbx_description
1 polymer ?
#
loop_
_entity_poly.entity_id
_entity_poly.type
_entity_poly.pdbx_seq_one_letter_code
_entity_poly.pdbx_strand_id
1 'polypeptide(L)'
;MASFWQQAGRSGRRAKQSIAVYVAFEGALDQYFMRSPHKLFGKPIEHCQVDSHNHKVLEQHLACAASEHPLRLEHDESYFGSSMNSAVMTLKEKGCLMNNPSGGDSGVWKYIGPDKKPSHNESIRAIEHDKYKVIEENLADHLKNGGSWPDRASSQRSEKCSTRKSNRVLEEIEESKAFFQVYDGAIYMHQGVRYLVDKIDLSSRIAYCKVFDLNYYTKVQDYTEISIIGGDVDEHPASQCKPDIRRTTAQASACKVTTKWAGFDRILKSNNQIRDSVSIDHLPPYSFETQAVWVQIPQSVRATVKQRESQLLDGVHAASLALLSIVPLHMMCSCSDLGTQCAEPEEQSETHDRILLYDRHPGGIGLASQAKLLFGELLVASLELVSTCSCTNFDGCPSCIQSFACSEYNKNLDKEAAILILKCVIQYEKLYFEAKDGSHRS
;
A
#
# COMPACT_ATOMS: atom_id res chain seq x y z
N MET A 1 6.67 9.65 13.83
CA MET A 1 7.01 10.56 14.94
C MET A 1 6.28 11.88 14.77
N ALA A 2 6.22 12.47 13.57
CA ALA A 2 5.44 13.69 13.29
C ALA A 2 4.00 13.63 13.84
N SER A 3 3.27 12.56 13.52
CA SER A 3 1.87 12.37 13.96
C SER A 3 1.72 12.34 15.49
N PHE A 4 2.67 11.72 16.21
CA PHE A 4 2.66 11.66 17.68
C PHE A 4 2.76 13.08 18.29
N TRP A 5 3.72 13.88 17.83
CA TRP A 5 3.89 15.26 18.31
C TRP A 5 2.73 16.18 17.89
N GLN A 6 2.19 16.01 16.68
CA GLN A 6 1.01 16.75 16.23
C GLN A 6 -0.22 16.44 17.10
N GLN A 7 -0.43 15.18 17.48
CA GLN A 7 -1.53 14.78 18.38
C GLN A 7 -1.33 15.34 19.79
N ALA A 8 -0.12 15.24 20.34
CA ALA A 8 0.20 15.80 21.66
C ALA A 8 0.00 17.32 21.71
N GLY A 9 0.39 18.04 20.65
CA GLY A 9 0.23 19.48 20.50
C GLY A 9 -1.23 19.97 20.48
N ARG A 10 -2.22 19.07 20.29
CA ARG A 10 -3.64 19.41 20.44
C ARG A 10 -4.03 19.70 21.90
N SER A 11 -3.19 19.28 22.87
CA SER A 11 -3.38 19.55 24.29
C SER A 11 -2.50 20.73 24.74
N GLY A 12 -3.06 21.93 24.75
CA GLY A 12 -2.37 23.13 25.21
C GLY A 12 -3.17 24.39 24.93
N ARG A 13 -3.29 25.27 25.93
CA ARG A 13 -3.96 26.58 25.76
C ARG A 13 -3.17 27.67 26.47
N ARG A 14 -2.42 28.47 25.71
CA ARG A 14 -1.65 29.62 26.19
C ARG A 14 -0.85 29.24 27.46
N ALA A 15 -1.04 29.98 28.55
CA ALA A 15 -0.31 29.82 29.81
C ALA A 15 -0.90 28.79 30.78
N LYS A 16 -1.95 28.05 30.42
CA LYS A 16 -2.50 27.00 31.30
C LYS A 16 -1.69 25.72 31.16
N GLN A 17 -1.49 25.03 32.29
CA GLN A 17 -0.93 23.68 32.29
C GLN A 17 -1.79 22.75 31.42
N SER A 18 -1.13 21.90 30.65
CA SER A 18 -1.77 20.85 29.85
C SER A 18 -1.07 19.52 30.06
N ILE A 19 -1.78 18.45 29.74
CA ILE A 19 -1.28 17.08 29.80
C ILE A 19 -1.64 16.37 28.50
N ALA A 20 -0.69 15.61 27.96
CA ALA A 20 -0.92 14.66 26.89
C ALA A 20 -0.55 13.28 27.44
N VAL A 21 -1.46 12.31 27.31
CA VAL A 21 -1.27 10.94 27.80
C VAL A 21 -1.24 10.02 26.59
N TYR A 22 -0.14 9.30 26.41
CA TYR A 22 -0.03 8.26 25.39
C TYR A 22 -0.36 6.92 26.03
N VAL A 23 -1.43 6.29 25.55
CA VAL A 23 -1.89 4.97 25.99
C VAL A 23 -1.52 3.98 24.88
N ALA A 24 -0.52 3.13 25.14
CA ALA A 24 -0.08 2.11 24.20
C ALA A 24 -0.99 0.88 24.22
N PHE A 25 -1.14 0.24 23.06
CA PHE A 25 -1.85 -1.02 22.85
C PHE A 25 -0.88 -2.21 22.74
N GLU A 26 -1.41 -3.41 22.50
CA GLU A 26 -0.66 -4.67 22.44
C GLU A 26 0.21 -4.82 21.17
N GLY A 27 0.08 -3.92 20.20
CA GLY A 27 0.83 -3.99 18.93
C GLY A 27 2.35 -3.88 19.10
N ALA A 28 3.10 -4.54 18.23
CA ALA A 28 4.57 -4.63 18.32
C ALA A 28 5.25 -3.25 18.40
N LEU A 29 4.78 -2.27 17.61
CA LEU A 29 5.32 -0.92 17.59
C LEU A 29 5.12 -0.19 18.93
N ASP A 30 3.91 -0.27 19.49
CA ASP A 30 3.57 0.34 20.78
C ASP A 30 4.38 -0.29 21.92
N GLN A 31 4.46 -1.62 21.95
CA GLN A 31 5.23 -2.36 22.94
C GLN A 31 6.73 -2.02 22.85
N TYR A 32 7.27 -1.85 21.64
CA TYR A 32 8.66 -1.43 21.44
C TYR A 32 8.94 -0.06 22.07
N PHE A 33 8.10 0.95 21.80
CA PHE A 33 8.29 2.29 22.35
C PHE A 33 8.04 2.33 23.86
N MET A 34 7.12 1.52 24.39
CA MET A 34 6.92 1.40 25.85
C MET A 34 8.14 0.80 26.56
N ARG A 35 8.82 -0.18 25.94
CA ARG A 35 10.08 -0.76 26.47
C ARG A 35 11.27 0.17 26.30
N SER A 36 11.22 1.11 25.37
CA SER A 36 12.30 2.06 25.10
C SER A 36 11.79 3.50 24.84
N PRO A 37 11.21 4.18 25.85
CA PRO A 37 10.55 5.47 25.64
C PRO A 37 11.48 6.56 25.12
N HIS A 38 12.76 6.53 25.51
CA HIS A 38 13.78 7.45 25.00
C HIS A 38 13.91 7.42 23.47
N LYS A 39 13.60 6.30 22.81
CA LYS A 39 13.61 6.19 21.34
C LYS A 39 12.39 6.84 20.69
N LEU A 40 11.27 6.95 21.42
CA LEU A 40 10.09 7.67 20.95
C LEU A 40 10.31 9.19 21.04
N PHE A 41 10.81 9.66 22.19
CA PHE A 41 10.99 11.09 22.45
C PHE A 41 12.29 11.68 21.90
N GLY A 42 13.33 10.86 21.72
CA GLY A 42 14.65 11.32 21.27
C GLY A 42 14.89 11.22 19.76
N LYS A 43 13.99 10.56 19.00
CA LYS A 43 14.13 10.48 17.54
C LYS A 43 13.71 11.81 16.89
N PRO A 44 14.42 12.26 15.84
CA PRO A 44 13.97 13.40 15.05
C PRO A 44 12.64 13.08 14.35
N ILE A 45 11.93 14.15 13.98
CA ILE A 45 10.72 14.05 13.16
C ILE A 45 11.11 13.58 11.75
N GLU A 46 10.28 12.75 11.12
CA GLU A 46 10.50 12.28 9.76
C GLU A 46 10.64 13.44 8.76
N HIS A 47 11.54 13.29 7.80
CA HIS A 47 11.66 14.24 6.69
C HIS A 47 10.54 14.04 5.68
N CYS A 48 9.98 15.14 5.17
CA CYS A 48 9.09 15.11 4.02
C CYS A 48 9.94 15.19 2.75
N GLN A 49 9.85 14.17 1.90
CA GLN A 49 10.51 14.12 0.61
C GLN A 49 9.46 14.23 -0.50
N VAL A 50 9.76 15.04 -1.52
CA VAL A 50 8.92 15.22 -2.70
C VAL A 50 9.82 15.20 -3.93
N ASP A 51 9.61 14.25 -4.82
CA ASP A 51 10.33 14.19 -6.10
C ASP A 51 9.60 14.99 -7.18
N SER A 52 10.05 16.21 -7.43
CA SER A 52 9.53 17.05 -8.52
C SER A 52 10.04 16.61 -9.91
N HIS A 53 10.98 15.67 -9.98
CA HIS A 53 11.57 15.15 -11.22
C HIS A 53 11.06 13.75 -11.56
N ASN A 54 10.02 13.28 -10.88
CA ASN A 54 9.40 12.00 -11.19
C ASN A 54 8.87 12.01 -12.62
N HIS A 55 9.50 11.21 -13.49
CA HIS A 55 9.22 11.19 -14.91
C HIS A 55 7.78 10.78 -15.24
N LYS A 56 7.23 9.80 -14.50
CA LYS A 56 5.88 9.29 -14.72
C LYS A 56 4.83 10.36 -14.39
N VAL A 57 5.03 11.05 -13.26
CA VAL A 57 4.18 12.18 -12.84
C VAL A 57 4.30 13.34 -13.83
N LEU A 58 5.52 13.64 -14.29
CA LEU A 58 5.76 14.66 -15.29
C LEU A 58 5.02 14.39 -16.61
N GLU A 59 5.04 13.15 -17.11
CA GLU A 59 4.29 12.76 -18.31
C GLU A 59 2.77 13.02 -18.16
N GLN A 60 2.18 12.64 -17.03
CA GLN A 60 0.76 12.86 -16.74
C GLN A 60 0.40 14.35 -16.76
N HIS A 61 1.22 15.17 -16.09
CA HIS A 61 1.03 16.61 -16.06
C HIS A 61 1.29 17.29 -17.40
N LEU A 62 2.25 16.82 -18.19
CA LEU A 62 2.49 17.34 -19.54
C LEU A 62 1.35 17.02 -20.51
N ALA A 63 0.73 15.83 -20.39
CA ALA A 63 -0.47 15.51 -21.17
C ALA A 63 -1.63 16.45 -20.82
N CYS A 64 -1.83 16.75 -19.54
CA CYS A 64 -2.81 17.73 -19.08
C CYS A 64 -2.49 19.14 -19.61
N ALA A 65 -1.25 19.60 -19.43
CA ALA A 65 -0.81 20.92 -19.88
C ALA A 65 -0.98 21.09 -21.40
N ALA A 66 -0.59 20.09 -22.20
CA ALA A 66 -0.74 20.10 -23.65
C ALA A 66 -2.21 20.12 -24.11
N SER A 67 -3.13 19.59 -23.29
CA SER A 67 -4.57 19.63 -23.56
C SER A 67 -5.20 21.01 -23.29
N GLU A 68 -4.60 21.77 -22.36
CA GLU A 68 -5.02 23.14 -22.02
C GLU A 68 -4.40 24.16 -22.98
N HIS A 69 -3.11 24.01 -23.27
CA HIS A 69 -2.38 24.86 -24.20
C HIS A 69 -1.25 24.08 -24.91
N PRO A 70 -1.04 24.27 -26.23
CA PRO A 70 0.07 23.63 -26.92
C PRO A 70 1.43 23.93 -26.28
N LEU A 71 2.25 22.91 -26.07
CA LEU A 71 3.55 23.03 -25.42
C LEU A 71 4.63 23.52 -26.39
N ARG A 72 5.59 24.28 -25.89
CA ARG A 72 6.79 24.76 -26.57
C ARG A 72 8.02 24.43 -25.75
N LEU A 73 8.83 23.48 -26.21
CA LEU A 73 9.99 22.98 -25.47
C LEU A 73 10.93 24.10 -24.99
N GLU A 74 11.26 25.06 -25.85
CA GLU A 74 12.18 26.16 -25.52
C GLU A 74 11.68 27.07 -24.39
N HIS A 75 10.37 27.22 -24.24
CA HIS A 75 9.77 28.08 -23.21
C HIS A 75 9.44 27.29 -21.95
N ASP A 76 8.80 26.14 -22.13
CA ASP A 76 8.17 25.38 -21.07
C ASP A 76 9.17 24.54 -20.27
N GLU A 77 10.36 24.24 -20.82
CA GLU A 77 11.43 23.54 -20.10
C GLU A 77 11.83 24.27 -18.81
N SER A 78 11.70 25.60 -18.77
CA SER A 78 11.97 26.41 -17.57
C SER A 78 11.02 26.10 -16.40
N TYR A 79 9.82 25.58 -16.67
CA TYR A 79 8.81 25.24 -15.68
C TYR A 79 8.75 23.74 -15.38
N PHE A 80 8.89 22.91 -16.41
CA PHE A 80 8.79 21.45 -16.32
C PHE A 80 10.13 20.73 -16.10
N GLY A 81 11.24 21.47 -16.15
CA GLY A 81 12.59 20.96 -15.93
C GLY A 81 13.19 20.24 -17.13
N SER A 82 14.46 19.86 -17.00
CA SER A 82 15.27 19.29 -18.08
C SER A 82 14.77 17.93 -18.60
N SER A 83 13.95 17.23 -17.82
CA SER A 83 13.34 15.96 -18.22
C SER A 83 12.12 16.12 -19.14
N MET A 84 11.67 17.36 -19.39
CA MET A 84 10.50 17.64 -20.23
C MET A 84 10.65 17.04 -21.63
N ASN A 85 11.80 17.22 -22.29
CA ASN A 85 12.00 16.75 -23.66
C ASN A 85 11.87 15.22 -23.77
N SER A 86 12.48 14.48 -22.83
CA SER A 86 12.31 13.02 -22.76
C SER A 86 10.85 12.62 -22.57
N ALA A 87 10.12 13.29 -21.67
CA ALA A 87 8.73 12.96 -21.37
C ALA A 87 7.80 13.25 -22.57
N VAL A 88 8.04 14.36 -23.28
CA VAL A 88 7.31 14.70 -24.51
C VAL A 88 7.55 13.66 -25.60
N MET A 89 8.78 13.18 -25.76
CA MET A 89 9.08 12.10 -26.72
C MET A 89 8.38 10.79 -26.33
N THR A 90 8.37 10.41 -25.06
CA THR A 90 7.63 9.24 -24.57
C THR A 90 6.12 9.40 -24.81
N LEU A 91 5.54 10.57 -24.57
CA LEU A 91 4.13 10.84 -24.86
C LEU A 91 3.82 10.83 -26.36
N LYS A 92 4.77 11.23 -27.22
CA LYS A 92 4.64 11.10 -28.68
C LYS A 92 4.63 9.64 -29.11
N GLU A 93 5.53 8.83 -28.57
CA GLU A 93 5.57 7.38 -28.83
C GLU A 93 4.28 6.68 -28.39
N LYS A 94 3.69 7.12 -27.27
CA LYS A 94 2.38 6.69 -26.79
C LYS A 94 1.20 7.25 -27.61
N GLY A 95 1.45 8.07 -28.63
CA GLY A 95 0.41 8.69 -29.45
C GLY A 95 -0.43 9.76 -28.73
N CYS A 96 0.03 10.26 -27.58
CA CYS A 96 -0.66 11.29 -26.80
C CYS A 96 -0.32 12.71 -27.27
N LEU A 97 0.88 12.92 -27.81
CA LEU A 97 1.33 14.20 -28.34
C LEU A 97 1.74 14.10 -29.82
N MET A 98 1.54 15.19 -30.54
CA MET A 98 2.00 15.33 -31.93
C MET A 98 2.65 16.68 -32.15
N ASN A 99 3.72 16.68 -32.94
CA ASN A 99 4.35 17.87 -33.49
C ASN A 99 4.20 17.82 -35.01
N ASN A 100 3.97 18.99 -35.64
CA ASN A 100 3.78 19.08 -37.08
C ASN A 100 5.06 19.67 -37.73
N PRO A 101 5.95 18.84 -38.30
CA PRO A 101 7.27 19.28 -38.76
C PRO A 101 7.23 20.13 -40.05
N SER A 102 6.10 20.14 -40.77
CA SER A 102 6.00 20.71 -42.13
C SER A 102 5.33 22.10 -42.21
N GLY A 103 5.08 22.76 -41.08
CA GLY A 103 4.53 24.12 -41.02
C GLY A 103 5.40 25.06 -40.16
N GLY A 104 5.13 26.37 -40.20
CA GLY A 104 5.86 27.39 -39.42
C GLY A 104 5.77 27.28 -37.88
N ASP A 105 5.24 26.16 -37.38
CA ASP A 105 4.95 25.82 -35.98
C ASP A 105 5.79 24.60 -35.52
N SER A 106 6.97 24.39 -36.12
CA SER A 106 7.83 23.19 -35.94
C SER A 106 8.30 22.93 -34.50
N GLY A 107 8.07 23.86 -33.56
CA GLY A 107 8.38 23.73 -32.13
C GLY A 107 7.17 23.47 -31.22
N VAL A 108 5.95 23.36 -31.78
CA VAL A 108 4.72 23.27 -31.00
C VAL A 108 4.21 21.82 -30.90
N TRP A 109 3.95 21.39 -29.68
CA TRP A 109 3.40 20.07 -29.37
C TRP A 109 1.94 20.18 -28.95
N LYS A 110 1.08 19.44 -29.63
CA LYS A 110 -0.37 19.43 -29.37
C LYS A 110 -0.79 18.09 -28.81
N TYR A 111 -1.71 18.13 -27.86
CA TYR A 111 -2.34 16.93 -27.35
C TYR A 111 -3.31 16.33 -28.38
N ILE A 112 -3.13 15.04 -28.66
CA ILE A 112 -3.96 14.23 -29.55
C ILE A 112 -4.36 12.89 -28.91
N GLY A 113 -4.18 12.77 -27.59
CA GLY A 113 -4.49 11.56 -26.85
C GLY A 113 -5.98 11.19 -26.92
N PRO A 114 -6.31 9.94 -26.59
CA PRO A 114 -7.67 9.40 -26.72
C PRO A 114 -8.68 10.12 -25.80
N ASP A 115 -8.22 10.60 -24.65
CA ASP A 115 -9.07 11.24 -23.66
C ASP A 115 -9.28 12.72 -23.98
N LYS A 116 -10.54 13.15 -24.12
CA LYS A 116 -10.86 14.58 -24.35
C LYS A 116 -10.39 15.50 -23.21
N LYS A 117 -10.29 14.97 -21.99
CA LYS A 117 -9.87 15.69 -20.78
C LYS A 117 -8.96 14.77 -19.95
N PRO A 118 -7.64 14.74 -20.23
CA PRO A 118 -6.72 13.89 -19.48
C PRO A 118 -6.76 14.16 -17.96
N SER A 119 -7.05 15.40 -17.54
CA SER A 119 -7.17 15.79 -16.13
C SER A 119 -8.27 15.08 -15.33
N HIS A 120 -9.24 14.43 -15.97
CA HIS A 120 -10.25 13.62 -15.27
C HIS A 120 -9.72 12.24 -14.85
N ASN A 121 -8.74 11.73 -15.59
CA ASN A 121 -8.13 10.42 -15.35
C ASN A 121 -6.90 10.54 -14.42
N GLU A 122 -6.26 11.72 -14.40
CA GLU A 122 -5.10 11.98 -13.54
C GLU A 122 -5.52 12.54 -12.18
N SER A 123 -5.42 11.71 -11.15
CA SER A 123 -5.77 12.09 -9.77
C SER A 123 -4.53 12.47 -8.98
N ILE A 124 -4.42 13.74 -8.55
CA ILE A 124 -3.29 14.25 -7.74
C ILE A 124 -3.14 13.48 -6.41
N ARG A 125 -4.23 12.92 -5.90
CA ARG A 125 -4.28 12.22 -4.60
C ARG A 125 -4.78 10.78 -4.70
N ALA A 126 -4.84 10.21 -5.90
CA ALA A 126 -5.50 8.91 -6.12
C ALA A 126 -6.96 8.84 -5.64
N ILE A 127 -7.67 9.98 -5.51
CA ILE A 127 -9.08 9.99 -5.12
C ILE A 127 -9.89 9.24 -6.17
N GLU A 128 -10.63 8.24 -5.72
CA GLU A 128 -11.47 7.40 -6.56
C GLU A 128 -12.81 8.08 -6.86
N HIS A 129 -13.29 7.89 -8.09
CA HIS A 129 -14.62 8.35 -8.52
C HIS A 129 -15.73 7.44 -7.99
N ASP A 130 -15.42 6.16 -7.87
CA ASP A 130 -16.35 5.13 -7.42
C ASP A 130 -16.43 5.08 -5.89
N LYS A 131 -17.66 5.19 -5.37
CA LYS A 131 -17.94 5.31 -3.95
C LYS A 131 -19.16 4.49 -3.53
N TYR A 132 -19.12 4.00 -2.29
CA TYR A 132 -20.22 3.39 -1.59
C TYR A 132 -20.88 4.40 -0.66
N LYS A 133 -22.20 4.46 -0.65
CA LYS A 133 -22.98 5.30 0.26
C LYS A 133 -23.38 4.50 1.48
N VAL A 134 -23.15 5.05 2.67
CA VAL A 134 -23.67 4.48 3.92
C VAL A 134 -24.96 5.20 4.29
N ILE A 135 -26.06 4.46 4.39
CA ILE A 135 -27.39 5.00 4.62
C ILE A 135 -27.97 4.44 5.90
N GLU A 136 -28.42 5.32 6.79
CA GLU A 136 -29.28 4.96 7.92
C GLU A 136 -30.71 4.73 7.40
N GLU A 137 -31.19 3.49 7.48
CA GLU A 137 -32.57 3.13 7.09
C GLU A 137 -33.59 3.48 8.18
N ASN A 138 -34.78 3.90 7.74
CA ASN A 138 -35.95 3.93 8.61
C ASN A 138 -36.54 2.51 8.78
N LEU A 139 -37.12 2.26 9.96
CA LEU A 139 -37.85 1.04 10.32
C LEU A 139 -38.87 0.55 9.28
N ALA A 140 -39.60 1.46 8.61
CA ALA A 140 -40.63 1.12 7.62
C ALA A 140 -40.04 0.55 6.32
N ASP A 141 -38.85 0.98 5.92
CA ASP A 141 -38.19 0.51 4.70
C ASP A 141 -37.37 -0.76 4.96
N HIS A 142 -36.78 -0.89 6.15
CA HIS A 142 -36.13 -2.13 6.60
C HIS A 142 -37.08 -3.35 6.56
N LEU A 143 -38.34 -3.18 7.00
CA LEU A 143 -39.33 -4.25 6.96
C LEU A 143 -39.75 -4.63 5.53
N LYS A 144 -39.72 -3.68 4.58
CA LYS A 144 -39.99 -3.95 3.16
C LYS A 144 -38.81 -4.66 2.48
N ASN A 145 -37.58 -4.36 2.91
CA ASN A 145 -36.36 -4.96 2.38
C ASN A 145 -36.06 -6.37 2.92
N GLY A 146 -36.99 -6.95 3.70
CA GLY A 146 -36.90 -8.33 4.18
C GLY A 146 -36.04 -8.52 5.42
N GLY A 147 -35.65 -7.44 6.11
CA GLY A 147 -34.80 -7.53 7.30
C GLY A 147 -35.52 -8.18 8.48
N SER A 148 -34.88 -9.17 9.10
CA SER A 148 -35.33 -9.80 10.35
C SER A 148 -34.47 -9.32 11.53
N TRP A 149 -35.07 -9.21 12.72
CA TRP A 149 -34.34 -8.79 13.91
C TRP A 149 -33.57 -9.97 14.53
N PRO A 150 -32.30 -9.81 14.93
CA PRO A 150 -31.69 -10.76 15.84
C PRO A 150 -32.48 -10.77 17.15
N ASP A 151 -32.65 -11.95 17.73
CA ASP A 151 -33.57 -12.27 18.83
C ASP A 151 -33.71 -11.18 19.92
N ARG A 152 -34.98 -10.94 20.28
CA ARG A 152 -35.51 -9.98 21.28
C ARG A 152 -35.08 -10.25 22.74
N ALA A 153 -33.92 -10.85 22.99
CA ALA A 153 -33.45 -11.09 24.34
C ALA A 153 -32.51 -9.96 24.80
N SER A 154 -33.03 -9.11 25.70
CA SER A 154 -32.29 -8.23 26.62
C SER A 154 -31.68 -6.92 26.07
N SER A 155 -32.51 -5.88 25.92
CA SER A 155 -32.12 -4.49 26.21
C SER A 155 -33.33 -3.56 26.08
N GLN A 156 -33.91 -3.13 27.20
CA GLN A 156 -34.92 -2.07 27.31
C GLN A 156 -34.35 -0.66 26.96
N ARG A 157 -33.29 -0.58 26.13
CA ARG A 157 -32.65 0.67 25.71
C ARG A 157 -32.66 0.90 24.19
N SER A 158 -33.35 0.06 23.40
CA SER A 158 -33.40 0.20 21.93
C SER A 158 -34.38 1.27 21.41
N GLU A 159 -35.02 2.07 22.26
CA GLU A 159 -35.95 3.14 21.87
C GLU A 159 -35.26 4.44 21.42
N LYS A 160 -34.17 4.34 20.67
CA LYS A 160 -33.68 5.42 19.80
C LYS A 160 -33.61 4.95 18.35
N CYS A 161 -34.61 4.19 17.91
CA CYS A 161 -34.86 4.04 16.48
C CYS A 161 -35.41 5.37 15.94
N SER A 162 -34.72 5.94 14.95
CA SER A 162 -35.01 7.23 14.35
C SER A 162 -36.48 7.35 13.92
N THR A 163 -37.21 8.34 14.46
CA THR A 163 -38.59 8.69 14.07
C THR A 163 -38.67 9.42 12.71
N ARG A 164 -37.58 9.47 11.94
CA ARG A 164 -37.47 10.26 10.71
C ARG A 164 -38.04 9.53 9.50
N LYS A 165 -38.97 10.16 8.78
CA LYS A 165 -39.66 9.60 7.58
C LYS A 165 -38.77 9.29 6.36
N SER A 166 -37.47 9.60 6.37
CA SER A 166 -36.59 9.43 5.20
C SER A 166 -35.23 8.85 5.58
N ASN A 167 -34.69 8.03 4.69
CA ASN A 167 -33.31 7.57 4.72
C ASN A 167 -32.33 8.75 4.80
N ARG A 168 -31.26 8.57 5.58
CA ARG A 168 -30.21 9.58 5.76
C ARG A 168 -28.88 9.03 5.29
N VAL A 169 -28.23 9.72 4.36
CA VAL A 169 -26.83 9.44 4.01
C VAL A 169 -25.95 9.87 5.19
N LEU A 170 -25.16 8.93 5.71
CA LEU A 170 -24.17 9.17 6.76
C LEU A 170 -22.84 9.60 6.14
N GLU A 171 -22.37 8.84 5.15
CA GLU A 171 -21.04 9.02 4.56
C GLU A 171 -20.96 8.43 3.14
N GLU A 172 -19.98 8.88 2.36
CA GLU A 172 -19.58 8.27 1.09
C GLU A 172 -18.12 7.78 1.23
N ILE A 173 -17.90 6.49 1.00
CA ILE A 173 -16.62 5.81 1.18
C ILE A 173 -16.08 5.40 -0.19
N GLU A 174 -14.80 5.64 -0.46
CA GLU A 174 -14.11 5.17 -1.69
C GLU A 174 -14.17 3.64 -1.81
N GLU A 175 -14.28 3.12 -3.04
CA GLU A 175 -14.42 1.69 -3.32
C GLU A 175 -13.28 0.85 -2.72
N SER A 176 -12.03 1.31 -2.81
CA SER A 176 -10.88 0.63 -2.19
C SER A 176 -10.95 0.52 -0.68
N LYS A 177 -11.74 1.36 -0.01
CA LYS A 177 -11.86 1.43 1.46
C LYS A 177 -13.18 0.92 1.98
N ALA A 178 -14.15 0.68 1.10
CA ALA A 178 -15.52 0.34 1.47
C ALA A 178 -15.55 -0.92 2.33
N PHE A 179 -15.04 -2.04 1.81
CA PHE A 179 -15.18 -3.34 2.47
C PHE A 179 -14.25 -3.56 3.68
N PHE A 180 -13.38 -2.60 4.00
CA PHE A 180 -12.70 -2.56 5.31
C PHE A 180 -13.62 -2.07 6.44
N GLN A 181 -14.71 -1.38 6.10
CA GLN A 181 -15.56 -0.68 7.06
C GLN A 181 -17.04 -1.08 6.97
N VAL A 182 -17.51 -1.39 5.75
CA VAL A 182 -18.91 -1.72 5.46
C VAL A 182 -19.01 -3.03 4.69
N TYR A 183 -19.72 -3.98 5.27
CA TYR A 183 -20.01 -5.30 4.73
C TYR A 183 -21.17 -5.88 5.54
N ASP A 184 -21.83 -6.94 5.06
CA ASP A 184 -22.94 -7.56 5.78
C ASP A 184 -22.53 -7.99 7.19
N GLY A 185 -23.17 -7.41 8.21
CA GLY A 185 -22.85 -7.65 9.62
C GLY A 185 -21.78 -6.74 10.23
N ALA A 186 -21.19 -5.81 9.48
CA ALA A 186 -20.19 -4.87 9.98
C ALA A 186 -20.77 -3.94 11.06
N ILE A 187 -19.95 -3.62 12.07
CA ILE A 187 -20.21 -2.54 13.02
C ILE A 187 -19.49 -1.29 12.55
N TYR A 188 -20.22 -0.45 11.82
CA TYR A 188 -19.75 0.82 11.32
C TYR A 188 -19.85 1.92 12.38
N MET A 189 -18.81 2.76 12.50
CA MET A 189 -18.76 3.85 13.48
C MET A 189 -18.79 5.20 12.76
N HIS A 190 -19.81 6.01 13.03
CA HIS A 190 -19.93 7.36 12.47
C HIS A 190 -20.19 8.37 13.58
N GLN A 191 -19.27 9.32 13.77
CA GLN A 191 -19.35 10.39 14.78
C GLN A 191 -19.61 9.87 16.22
N GLY A 192 -19.03 8.71 16.57
CA GLY A 192 -19.20 8.09 17.89
C GLY A 192 -20.49 7.29 18.06
N VAL A 193 -21.35 7.27 17.04
CA VAL A 193 -22.54 6.40 16.99
C VAL A 193 -22.19 5.14 16.20
N ARG A 194 -22.63 3.99 16.74
CA ARG A 194 -22.41 2.67 16.13
C ARG A 194 -23.63 2.26 15.32
N TYR A 195 -23.38 1.73 14.14
CA TYR A 195 -24.38 1.25 13.21
C TYR A 195 -24.05 -0.20 12.84
N LEU A 196 -25.05 -1.06 12.83
CA LEU A 196 -24.94 -2.39 12.22
C LEU A 196 -25.29 -2.23 10.74
N VAL A 197 -24.38 -2.64 9.86
CA VAL A 197 -24.66 -2.79 8.44
C VAL A 197 -25.49 -4.06 8.26
N ASP A 198 -26.76 -3.90 7.92
CA ASP A 198 -27.71 -5.01 7.76
C ASP A 198 -27.52 -5.69 6.41
N LYS A 199 -27.31 -4.88 5.38
CA LYS A 199 -27.11 -5.33 4.01
C LYS A 199 -26.30 -4.33 3.19
N ILE A 200 -25.37 -4.82 2.40
CA ILE A 200 -24.71 -4.07 1.33
C ILE A 200 -25.28 -4.48 -0.03
N ASP A 201 -25.82 -3.50 -0.75
CA ASP A 201 -26.23 -3.67 -2.14
C ASP A 201 -25.09 -3.23 -3.06
N LEU A 202 -24.38 -4.21 -3.60
CA LEU A 202 -23.25 -4.02 -4.50
C LEU A 202 -23.66 -3.38 -5.82
N SER A 203 -24.89 -3.60 -6.28
CA SER A 203 -25.37 -3.09 -7.56
C SER A 203 -25.64 -1.58 -7.52
N SER A 204 -26.22 -1.11 -6.41
CA SER A 204 -26.47 0.32 -6.17
C SER A 204 -25.32 1.01 -5.42
N ARG A 205 -24.34 0.25 -4.94
CA ARG A 205 -23.22 0.69 -4.08
C ARG A 205 -23.72 1.37 -2.80
N ILE A 206 -24.69 0.75 -2.12
CA ILE A 206 -25.29 1.28 -0.89
C ILE A 206 -25.16 0.27 0.24
N ALA A 207 -24.59 0.69 1.37
CA ALA A 207 -24.60 -0.03 2.63
C ALA A 207 -25.73 0.51 3.51
N TYR A 208 -26.74 -0.33 3.75
CA TYR A 208 -27.87 -0.02 4.61
C TYR A 208 -27.55 -0.40 6.04
N CYS A 209 -27.74 0.56 6.95
CA CYS A 209 -27.37 0.38 8.35
C CYS A 209 -28.43 0.92 9.30
N LYS A 210 -28.38 0.42 10.54
CA LYS A 210 -29.28 0.82 11.62
C LYS A 210 -28.47 1.07 12.89
N VAL A 211 -28.92 2.01 13.71
CA VAL A 211 -28.27 2.30 15.01
C VAL A 211 -28.23 1.02 15.83
N PHE A 212 -27.05 0.70 16.36
CA PHE A 212 -26.81 -0.57 17.03
C PHE A 212 -25.91 -0.41 18.25
N ASP A 213 -26.37 -0.91 19.39
CA ASP A 213 -25.69 -0.80 20.68
C ASP A 213 -25.45 -2.19 21.29
N LEU A 214 -24.63 -3.01 20.62
CA LEU A 214 -24.15 -4.29 21.19
C LEU A 214 -22.74 -4.19 21.76
N ASN A 215 -22.42 -5.16 22.61
CA ASN A 215 -21.15 -5.27 23.33
C ASN A 215 -20.00 -5.86 22.50
N TYR A 216 -20.06 -5.80 21.17
CA TYR A 216 -18.96 -6.21 20.29
C TYR A 216 -18.67 -5.18 19.20
N TYR A 217 -17.50 -5.25 18.59
CA TYR A 217 -17.12 -4.58 17.34
C TYR A 217 -16.66 -5.63 16.34
N THR A 218 -16.55 -5.26 15.06
CA THR A 218 -16.10 -6.17 14.02
C THR A 218 -14.70 -5.80 13.55
N LYS A 219 -13.92 -6.81 13.17
CA LYS A 219 -12.63 -6.64 12.51
C LYS A 219 -12.62 -7.51 11.26
N VAL A 220 -12.38 -6.90 10.10
CA VAL A 220 -12.33 -7.63 8.83
C VAL A 220 -11.10 -8.55 8.76
N GLN A 221 -11.23 -9.64 8.03
CA GLN A 221 -10.17 -10.56 7.64
C GLN A 221 -9.99 -10.44 6.13
N ASP A 222 -8.91 -9.78 5.73
CA ASP A 222 -8.56 -9.51 4.35
C ASP A 222 -7.17 -10.04 4.01
N TYR A 223 -6.89 -10.19 2.72
CA TYR A 223 -5.56 -10.50 2.21
C TYR A 223 -5.38 -9.85 0.84
N THR A 224 -4.13 -9.54 0.51
CA THR A 224 -3.78 -8.88 -0.75
C THR A 224 -2.78 -9.72 -1.53
N GLU A 225 -3.20 -10.17 -2.72
CA GLU A 225 -2.37 -10.91 -3.65
C GLU A 225 -1.76 -9.95 -4.70
N ILE A 226 -0.54 -10.24 -5.13
CA ILE A 226 0.15 -9.49 -6.19
C ILE A 226 0.47 -10.45 -7.35
N SER A 227 -0.14 -10.23 -8.51
CA SER A 227 0.09 -11.01 -9.73
C SER A 227 0.93 -10.21 -10.72
N ILE A 228 2.08 -10.74 -11.14
CA ILE A 228 2.91 -10.10 -12.17
C ILE A 228 2.31 -10.37 -13.55
N ILE A 229 2.23 -9.34 -14.40
CA ILE A 229 1.72 -9.40 -15.76
C ILE A 229 2.89 -9.42 -16.73
N GLY A 230 2.96 -10.45 -17.59
CA GLY A 230 3.92 -10.53 -18.70
C GLY A 230 5.39 -10.68 -18.30
N GLY A 231 5.67 -11.17 -17.09
CA GLY A 231 7.03 -11.55 -16.69
C GLY A 231 7.26 -13.03 -16.96
N ASP A 232 7.99 -13.35 -18.03
CA ASP A 232 8.57 -14.69 -18.15
C ASP A 232 9.61 -14.87 -17.04
N VAL A 233 9.40 -15.88 -16.20
CA VAL A 233 10.34 -16.27 -15.12
C VAL A 233 11.72 -16.63 -15.70
N ASP A 234 11.78 -16.96 -16.99
CA ASP A 234 12.97 -17.47 -17.68
C ASP A 234 13.76 -16.42 -18.47
N GLU A 235 13.25 -15.20 -18.66
CA GLU A 235 14.03 -14.13 -19.30
C GLU A 235 14.54 -13.15 -18.25
N HIS A 236 15.84 -13.22 -17.97
CA HIS A 236 16.56 -12.24 -17.15
C HIS A 236 17.27 -11.22 -18.08
N PRO A 237 16.58 -10.17 -18.58
CA PRO A 237 17.28 -9.10 -19.25
C PRO A 237 18.12 -8.37 -18.21
N ALA A 238 19.42 -8.66 -18.22
CA ALA A 238 20.40 -7.96 -17.41
C ALA A 238 20.27 -6.47 -17.69
N SER A 239 19.92 -5.68 -16.67
CA SER A 239 20.01 -4.23 -16.79
C SER A 239 21.48 -3.86 -16.92
N GLN A 240 21.83 -3.12 -17.98
CA GLN A 240 23.15 -2.50 -18.11
C GLN A 240 23.29 -1.40 -17.05
N CYS A 241 23.62 -1.81 -15.83
CA CYS A 241 23.96 -0.88 -14.76
C CYS A 241 25.36 -0.29 -15.04
N LYS A 242 25.60 0.95 -14.59
CA LYS A 242 26.95 1.53 -14.59
C LYS A 242 27.90 0.60 -13.81
N PRO A 243 29.18 0.49 -14.20
CA PRO A 243 30.13 -0.50 -13.65
C PRO A 243 30.39 -0.39 -12.13
N ASP A 244 29.98 0.70 -11.47
CA ASP A 244 30.10 0.90 -10.02
C ASP A 244 28.86 0.46 -9.21
N ILE A 245 27.69 0.29 -9.87
CA ILE A 245 26.44 -0.07 -9.19
C ILE A 245 26.41 -1.59 -9.01
N ARG A 246 26.01 -2.06 -7.81
CA ARG A 246 25.84 -3.50 -7.56
C ARG A 246 24.79 -4.07 -8.51
N ARG A 247 25.24 -4.80 -9.53
CA ARG A 247 24.41 -5.43 -10.56
C ARG A 247 23.32 -6.30 -9.94
N THR A 248 22.17 -6.35 -10.60
CA THR A 248 21.00 -7.08 -10.12
C THR A 248 20.21 -7.72 -11.26
N THR A 249 19.64 -8.89 -10.98
CA THR A 249 18.65 -9.62 -11.79
C THR A 249 17.23 -9.10 -11.58
N ALA A 250 17.03 -8.07 -10.75
CA ALA A 250 15.72 -7.50 -10.48
C ALA A 250 15.01 -7.07 -11.76
N GLN A 251 13.72 -7.39 -11.83
CA GLN A 251 12.83 -7.05 -12.92
C GLN A 251 11.82 -6.01 -12.48
N ALA A 252 11.42 -5.13 -13.40
CA ALA A 252 10.26 -4.26 -13.21
C ALA A 252 9.22 -4.65 -14.25
N SER A 253 8.02 -4.95 -13.78
CA SER A 253 6.93 -5.49 -14.59
C SER A 253 5.62 -4.84 -14.17
N ALA A 254 4.65 -4.80 -15.09
CA ALA A 254 3.28 -4.51 -14.69
C ALA A 254 2.79 -5.60 -13.73
N CYS A 255 1.94 -5.23 -12.79
CA CYS A 255 1.33 -6.17 -11.86
C CYS A 255 -0.11 -5.76 -11.55
N LYS A 256 -0.91 -6.74 -11.16
CA LYS A 256 -2.24 -6.55 -10.62
C LYS A 256 -2.21 -6.80 -9.12
N VAL A 257 -2.61 -5.80 -8.34
CA VAL A 257 -2.78 -5.91 -6.89
C VAL A 257 -4.26 -6.16 -6.64
N THR A 258 -4.58 -7.26 -5.95
CA THR A 258 -5.96 -7.66 -5.68
C THR A 258 -6.15 -7.88 -4.19
N THR A 259 -7.07 -7.14 -3.57
CA THR A 259 -7.48 -7.35 -2.18
C THR A 259 -8.78 -8.15 -2.15
N LYS A 260 -8.82 -9.16 -1.29
CA LYS A 260 -9.97 -10.04 -1.04
C LYS A 260 -10.32 -10.00 0.43
N TRP A 261 -11.60 -10.16 0.73
CA TRP A 261 -12.13 -10.19 2.10
C TRP A 261 -12.72 -11.57 2.35
N ALA A 262 -12.07 -12.34 3.22
CA ALA A 262 -12.47 -13.72 3.53
C ALA A 262 -13.60 -13.77 4.58
N GLY A 263 -13.69 -12.75 5.43
CA GLY A 263 -14.64 -12.73 6.53
C GLY A 263 -14.37 -11.62 7.53
N PHE A 264 -14.89 -11.79 8.75
CA PHE A 264 -14.62 -10.89 9.87
C PHE A 264 -14.78 -11.58 11.23
N ASP A 265 -14.08 -11.05 12.21
CA ASP A 265 -14.22 -11.42 13.62
C ASP A 265 -15.20 -10.49 14.33
N ARG A 266 -16.09 -11.06 15.14
CA ARG A 266 -16.87 -10.32 16.14
C ARG A 266 -16.12 -10.35 17.47
N ILE A 267 -15.65 -9.18 17.92
CA ILE A 267 -14.77 -9.06 19.08
C ILE A 267 -15.52 -8.38 20.23
N LEU A 268 -15.58 -9.04 21.39
CA LEU A 268 -16.26 -8.52 22.58
C LEU A 268 -15.52 -7.30 23.13
N LYS A 269 -16.27 -6.24 23.42
CA LYS A 269 -15.74 -4.98 23.99
C LYS A 269 -15.27 -5.14 25.43
N SER A 270 -15.79 -6.12 26.17
CA SER A 270 -15.46 -6.33 27.58
C SER A 270 -14.04 -6.86 27.79
N ASN A 271 -13.57 -7.72 26.90
CA ASN A 271 -12.30 -8.44 27.07
C ASN A 271 -11.46 -8.58 25.79
N ASN A 272 -11.87 -7.95 24.68
CA ASN A 272 -11.23 -8.06 23.37
C ASN A 272 -11.05 -9.50 22.85
N GLN A 273 -11.83 -10.46 23.35
CA GLN A 273 -11.80 -11.82 22.83
C GLN A 273 -12.69 -11.93 21.59
N ILE A 274 -12.21 -12.70 20.61
CA ILE A 274 -13.00 -13.11 19.45
C ILE A 274 -14.15 -13.98 19.96
N ARG A 275 -15.38 -13.52 19.74
CA ARG A 275 -16.60 -14.27 20.05
C ARG A 275 -16.82 -15.36 19.01
N ASP A 276 -16.73 -14.97 17.75
CA ASP A 276 -16.93 -15.83 16.58
C ASP A 276 -16.34 -15.12 15.34
N SER A 277 -16.09 -15.92 14.31
CA SER A 277 -15.65 -15.46 12.99
C SER A 277 -16.71 -15.85 11.95
N VAL A 278 -16.97 -14.96 11.01
CA VAL A 278 -18.00 -15.13 9.98
C VAL A 278 -17.35 -14.99 8.61
N SER A 279 -17.49 -16.02 7.78
CA SER A 279 -17.04 -16.02 6.39
C SER A 279 -17.95 -15.15 5.52
N ILE A 280 -17.35 -14.44 4.55
CA ILE A 280 -18.07 -13.64 3.56
C ILE A 280 -17.61 -14.03 2.16
N ASP A 281 -18.50 -14.64 1.38
CA ASP A 281 -18.16 -15.14 0.04
C ASP A 281 -18.68 -14.27 -1.11
N HIS A 282 -19.52 -13.27 -0.82
CA HIS A 282 -20.25 -12.49 -1.84
C HIS A 282 -19.61 -11.13 -2.16
N LEU A 283 -18.58 -10.70 -1.41
CA LEU A 283 -17.91 -9.43 -1.66
C LEU A 283 -16.98 -9.55 -2.88
N PRO A 284 -17.07 -8.62 -3.85
CA PRO A 284 -16.19 -8.65 -4.99
C PRO A 284 -14.77 -8.25 -4.57
N PRO A 285 -13.72 -8.85 -5.16
CA PRO A 285 -12.36 -8.38 -4.94
C PRO A 285 -12.19 -6.96 -5.50
N TYR A 286 -11.36 -6.15 -4.85
CA TYR A 286 -10.90 -4.89 -5.39
C TYR A 286 -9.53 -5.10 -6.02
N SER A 287 -9.34 -4.64 -7.25
CA SER A 287 -8.06 -4.79 -7.93
C SER A 287 -7.70 -3.60 -8.78
N PHE A 288 -6.41 -3.26 -8.80
CA PHE A 288 -5.85 -2.23 -9.67
C PHE A 288 -4.55 -2.70 -10.31
N GLU A 289 -4.26 -2.19 -11.49
CA GLU A 289 -2.99 -2.43 -12.19
C GLU A 289 -1.97 -1.36 -11.80
N THR A 290 -0.73 -1.76 -11.60
CA THR A 290 0.39 -0.90 -11.19
C THR A 290 1.72 -1.50 -11.64
N GLN A 291 2.85 -0.98 -11.17
CA GLN A 291 4.18 -1.54 -11.42
C GLN A 291 4.77 -2.17 -10.17
N ALA A 292 5.45 -3.29 -10.34
CA ALA A 292 6.23 -3.96 -9.30
C ALA A 292 7.68 -4.15 -9.73
N VAL A 293 8.58 -4.08 -8.76
CA VAL A 293 9.97 -4.49 -8.88
C VAL A 293 10.21 -5.69 -7.98
N TRP A 294 10.91 -6.70 -8.50
CA TRP A 294 11.10 -7.94 -7.78
C TRP A 294 12.38 -8.65 -8.19
N VAL A 295 12.90 -9.46 -7.27
CA VAL A 295 13.97 -10.44 -7.53
C VAL A 295 13.49 -11.82 -7.11
N GLN A 296 13.78 -12.83 -7.93
CA GLN A 296 13.47 -14.20 -7.60
C GLN A 296 14.39 -14.71 -6.48
N ILE A 297 13.81 -15.43 -5.52
CA ILE A 297 14.54 -16.16 -4.49
C ILE A 297 14.91 -17.54 -5.07
N PRO A 298 16.21 -17.82 -5.25
CA PRO A 298 16.65 -19.08 -5.87
C PRO A 298 16.19 -20.30 -5.07
N GLN A 299 15.92 -21.41 -5.75
CA GLN A 299 15.45 -22.66 -5.11
C GLN A 299 16.42 -23.19 -4.05
N SER A 300 17.73 -22.99 -4.24
CA SER A 300 18.75 -23.34 -3.25
C SER A 300 18.58 -22.56 -1.94
N VAL A 301 18.23 -21.28 -2.02
CA VAL A 301 17.96 -20.42 -0.86
C VAL A 301 16.69 -20.89 -0.15
N ARG A 302 15.63 -21.15 -0.92
CA ARG A 302 14.36 -21.67 -0.39
C ARG A 302 14.55 -22.98 0.36
N ALA A 303 15.32 -23.91 -0.20
CA ALA A 303 15.66 -25.17 0.44
C ALA A 303 16.46 -24.97 1.74
N THR A 304 17.41 -24.03 1.75
CA THR A 304 18.24 -23.72 2.93
C THR A 304 17.41 -23.12 4.07
N VAL A 305 16.46 -22.23 3.77
CA VAL A 305 15.60 -21.59 4.77
C VAL A 305 14.59 -22.59 5.34
N LYS A 306 13.96 -23.41 4.49
CA LYS A 306 13.00 -24.45 4.91
C LYS A 306 13.61 -25.48 5.87
N GLN A 307 14.91 -25.73 5.80
CA GLN A 307 15.61 -26.64 6.71
C GLN A 307 15.80 -26.09 8.13
N ARG A 308 15.61 -24.78 8.36
CA ARG A 308 15.94 -24.11 9.63
C ARG A 308 14.74 -23.84 10.54
N GLU A 309 13.61 -24.52 10.38
CA GLU A 309 12.35 -24.31 11.13
C GLU A 309 11.71 -22.90 10.97
N SER A 310 12.45 -21.90 10.47
CA SER A 310 11.95 -20.60 10.04
C SER A 310 10.99 -20.73 8.87
N GLN A 311 9.76 -20.24 9.03
CA GLN A 311 8.79 -20.15 7.94
C GLN A 311 9.36 -19.22 6.86
N LEU A 312 9.64 -19.75 5.66
CA LEU A 312 10.17 -18.98 4.53
C LEU A 312 9.37 -17.69 4.30
N LEU A 313 8.05 -17.74 4.47
CA LEU A 313 7.13 -16.61 4.33
C LEU A 313 7.48 -15.47 5.29
N ASP A 314 7.68 -15.77 6.57
CA ASP A 314 8.01 -14.79 7.62
C ASP A 314 9.35 -14.10 7.34
N GLY A 315 10.33 -14.87 6.82
CA GLY A 315 11.61 -14.35 6.40
C GLY A 315 11.52 -13.45 5.16
N VAL A 316 10.73 -13.83 4.16
CA VAL A 316 10.51 -13.03 2.95
C VAL A 316 9.76 -11.74 3.27
N HIS A 317 8.73 -11.82 4.12
CA HIS A 317 7.98 -10.67 4.60
C HIS A 317 8.91 -9.70 5.36
N ALA A 318 9.70 -10.21 6.31
CA ALA A 318 10.67 -9.42 7.04
C ALA A 318 11.77 -8.80 6.16
N ALA A 319 12.30 -9.55 5.18
CA ALA A 319 13.27 -9.04 4.21
C ALA A 319 12.69 -7.90 3.36
N SER A 320 11.43 -8.04 2.93
CA SER A 320 10.77 -7.03 2.11
C SER A 320 10.39 -5.78 2.92
N LEU A 321 10.06 -5.91 4.21
CA LEU A 321 9.89 -4.77 5.11
C LEU A 321 11.20 -4.03 5.40
N ALA A 322 12.33 -4.73 5.51
CA ALA A 322 13.65 -4.11 5.58
C ALA A 322 13.94 -3.30 4.31
N LEU A 323 13.65 -3.89 3.14
CA LEU A 323 13.80 -3.24 1.85
C LEU A 323 12.95 -1.96 1.76
N LEU A 324 11.67 -2.04 2.11
CA LEU A 324 10.75 -0.91 2.14
C LEU A 324 11.23 0.24 3.06
N SER A 325 11.94 -0.10 4.15
CA SER A 325 12.50 0.88 5.08
C SER A 325 13.75 1.58 4.54
N ILE A 326 14.47 0.95 3.62
CA ILE A 326 15.68 1.49 2.99
C ILE A 326 15.37 2.38 1.78
N VAL A 327 14.29 2.10 1.03
CA VAL A 327 14.00 2.81 -0.22
C VAL A 327 14.03 4.35 -0.10
N PRO A 328 13.41 4.99 0.90
CA PRO A 328 13.45 6.45 1.05
C PRO A 328 14.84 7.05 1.34
N LEU A 329 15.83 6.23 1.67
CA LEU A 329 17.21 6.66 1.86
C LEU A 329 17.98 6.70 0.52
N HIS A 330 17.44 6.11 -0.54
CA HIS A 330 18.09 6.04 -1.86
C HIS A 330 17.23 6.71 -2.95
N MET A 331 15.95 6.90 -2.69
CA MET A 331 14.99 7.51 -3.61
C MET A 331 14.14 8.53 -2.86
N MET A 332 13.76 9.62 -3.54
CA MET A 332 12.93 10.67 -2.95
C MET A 332 11.45 10.25 -2.89
N CYS A 333 11.09 9.47 -1.88
CA CYS A 333 9.72 8.99 -1.69
C CYS A 333 9.39 8.75 -0.21
N SER A 334 8.13 8.47 0.08
CA SER A 334 7.67 8.00 1.39
C SER A 334 7.60 6.47 1.42
N CYS A 335 7.80 5.86 2.60
CA CYS A 335 7.52 4.43 2.81
C CYS A 335 6.06 4.05 2.50
N SER A 336 5.14 5.02 2.44
CA SER A 336 3.73 4.81 2.11
C SER A 336 3.46 4.70 0.60
N ASP A 337 4.41 5.10 -0.24
CA ASP A 337 4.22 5.17 -1.69
C ASP A 337 4.43 3.81 -2.36
N LEU A 338 5.17 2.92 -1.67
CA LEU A 338 5.39 1.54 -2.05
C LEU A 338 4.73 0.57 -1.08
N GLY A 339 4.32 -0.57 -1.60
CA GLY A 339 3.86 -1.72 -0.84
C GLY A 339 4.78 -2.91 -1.04
N THR A 340 4.62 -3.92 -0.19
CA THR A 340 5.27 -5.23 -0.32
C THR A 340 4.23 -6.32 -0.16
N GLN A 341 4.53 -7.50 -0.69
CA GLN A 341 3.80 -8.72 -0.35
C GLN A 341 3.96 -9.02 1.15
N CYS A 342 2.83 -9.27 1.82
CA CYS A 342 2.79 -9.74 3.21
C CYS A 342 2.54 -11.25 3.23
N ALA A 343 2.90 -11.93 4.31
CA ALA A 343 2.67 -13.36 4.45
C ALA A 343 1.16 -13.65 4.54
N GLU A 344 0.66 -14.51 3.64
CA GLU A 344 -0.72 -14.99 3.68
C GLU A 344 -0.91 -16.05 4.79
N PRO A 345 -2.05 -16.06 5.51
CA PRO A 345 -2.39 -17.13 6.43
C PRO A 345 -2.85 -18.39 5.67
N GLU A 346 -1.97 -19.40 5.65
CA GLU A 346 -2.17 -20.82 5.29
C GLU A 346 -2.78 -21.20 3.91
N GLU A 347 -2.11 -22.16 3.28
CA GLU A 347 -2.60 -23.00 2.16
C GLU A 347 -3.02 -22.31 0.86
N GLN A 348 -2.19 -21.42 0.32
CA GLN A 348 -2.04 -21.33 -1.13
C GLN A 348 -0.81 -20.52 -1.51
N SER A 349 -0.32 -20.79 -2.72
CA SER A 349 0.49 -19.89 -3.55
C SER A 349 2.01 -20.13 -3.54
N GLU A 350 2.45 -20.75 -4.64
CA GLU A 350 3.79 -20.76 -5.23
C GLU A 350 4.35 -19.33 -5.51
N THR A 351 3.74 -18.26 -4.99
CA THR A 351 4.01 -16.86 -5.36
C THR A 351 4.95 -16.13 -4.40
N HIS A 352 5.33 -16.74 -3.28
CA HIS A 352 6.21 -16.12 -2.27
C HIS A 352 7.71 -16.39 -2.51
N ASP A 353 8.05 -16.77 -3.74
CA ASP A 353 9.42 -17.07 -4.15
C ASP A 353 10.19 -15.82 -4.59
N ARG A 354 9.82 -14.63 -4.13
CA ARG A 354 10.41 -13.36 -4.55
C ARG A 354 10.40 -12.31 -3.45
N ILE A 355 11.37 -11.42 -3.47
CA ILE A 355 11.33 -10.16 -2.71
C ILE A 355 10.75 -9.12 -3.67
N LEU A 356 9.62 -8.51 -3.32
CA LEU A 356 8.83 -7.67 -4.21
C LEU A 356 8.41 -6.35 -3.54
N LEU A 357 8.55 -5.26 -4.29
CA LEU A 357 7.92 -3.97 -3.98
C LEU A 357 7.00 -3.56 -5.13
N TYR A 358 5.91 -2.86 -4.83
CA TYR A 358 5.00 -2.34 -5.86
C TYR A 358 4.54 -0.93 -5.55
N ASP A 359 4.25 -0.15 -6.59
CA ASP A 359 3.66 1.18 -6.46
C ASP A 359 2.22 1.07 -5.94
N ARG A 360 1.91 1.68 -4.79
CA ARG A 360 0.56 1.61 -4.19
C ARG A 360 -0.52 2.40 -4.94
N HIS A 361 -0.11 3.15 -5.95
CA HIS A 361 -1.01 3.97 -6.75
C HIS A 361 -1.48 3.22 -8.01
N PRO A 362 -2.79 3.19 -8.33
CA PRO A 362 -3.27 2.70 -9.62
C PRO A 362 -2.57 3.36 -10.81
N GLY A 363 -2.15 2.57 -11.79
CA GLY A 363 -1.36 2.99 -12.96
C GLY A 363 0.15 3.14 -12.70
N GLY A 364 0.59 3.05 -11.44
CA GLY A 364 1.98 3.22 -11.01
C GLY A 364 2.47 4.67 -11.05
N ILE A 365 3.39 4.99 -10.14
CA ILE A 365 4.07 6.30 -10.04
C ILE A 365 5.55 6.21 -10.44
N GLY A 366 5.98 5.05 -10.95
CA GLY A 366 7.32 4.84 -11.50
C GLY A 366 8.40 4.57 -10.45
N LEU A 367 8.06 4.43 -9.16
CA LEU A 367 9.04 4.14 -8.12
C LEU A 367 9.58 2.72 -8.29
N ALA A 368 8.74 1.73 -8.60
CA ALA A 368 9.19 0.37 -8.92
C ALA A 368 10.21 0.35 -10.08
N SER A 369 9.92 1.07 -11.16
CA SER A 369 10.83 1.19 -12.32
C SER A 369 12.17 1.83 -11.96
N GLN A 370 12.16 2.88 -11.12
CA GLN A 370 13.39 3.50 -10.63
C GLN A 370 14.17 2.56 -9.70
N ALA A 371 13.49 1.95 -8.73
CA ALA A 371 14.07 1.03 -7.75
C ALA A 371 14.77 -0.17 -8.40
N LYS A 372 14.32 -0.63 -9.56
CA LYS A 372 15.00 -1.67 -10.35
C LYS A 372 16.48 -1.35 -10.60
N LEU A 373 16.80 -0.09 -10.90
CA LEU A 373 18.16 0.31 -11.30
C LEU A 373 19.17 0.27 -10.14
N LEU A 374 18.68 0.31 -8.91
CA LEU A 374 19.48 0.31 -7.68
C LEU A 374 19.12 -0.87 -6.76
N PHE A 375 18.37 -1.86 -7.24
CA PHE A 375 17.83 -2.93 -6.39
C PHE A 375 18.92 -3.74 -5.69
N GLY A 376 20.06 -3.97 -6.35
CA GLY A 376 21.23 -4.62 -5.74
C GLY A 376 21.83 -3.83 -4.58
N GLU A 377 21.83 -2.49 -4.64
CA GLU A 377 22.25 -1.63 -3.54
C GLU A 377 21.23 -1.66 -2.39
N LEU A 378 19.94 -1.60 -2.72
CA LEU A 378 18.85 -1.69 -1.75
C LEU A 378 18.90 -3.00 -0.97
N LEU A 379 19.16 -4.14 -1.62
CA LEU A 379 19.30 -5.44 -0.95
C LEU A 379 20.44 -5.44 0.07
N VAL A 380 21.57 -4.83 -0.28
CA VAL A 380 22.77 -4.80 0.56
C VAL A 380 22.58 -3.86 1.74
N ALA A 381 22.05 -2.67 1.50
CA ALA A 381 21.71 -1.73 2.57
C ALA A 381 20.65 -2.33 3.52
N SER A 382 19.70 -3.12 3.00
CA SER A 382 18.74 -3.86 3.81
C SER A 382 19.42 -4.92 4.68
N LEU A 383 20.36 -5.68 4.12
CA LEU A 383 21.13 -6.65 4.89
C LEU A 383 21.94 -5.96 6.00
N GLU A 384 22.57 -4.83 5.70
CA GLU A 384 23.33 -4.04 6.67
C GLU A 384 22.43 -3.53 7.80
N LEU A 385 21.27 -2.95 7.47
CA LEU A 385 20.28 -2.48 8.45
C LEU A 385 19.85 -3.59 9.40
N VAL A 386 19.46 -4.75 8.87
CA VAL A 386 18.95 -5.85 9.70
C VAL A 386 20.07 -6.50 10.52
N SER A 387 21.27 -6.64 9.96
CA SER A 387 22.42 -7.27 10.63
C SER A 387 23.06 -6.40 11.72
N THR A 388 23.04 -5.07 11.56
CA THR A 388 23.61 -4.12 12.54
C THR A 388 22.62 -3.73 13.63
N CYS A 389 21.33 -3.97 13.42
CA CYS A 389 20.30 -3.69 14.41
C CYS A 389 20.48 -4.54 15.68
N SER A 390 20.65 -3.88 16.81
CA SER A 390 20.87 -4.48 18.14
C SER A 390 19.61 -5.01 18.83
N CYS A 391 18.47 -5.08 18.13
CA CYS A 391 17.26 -5.65 18.71
C CYS A 391 17.40 -7.17 18.94
N THR A 392 16.91 -7.63 20.09
CA THR A 392 16.97 -9.05 20.50
C THR A 392 15.70 -9.83 20.16
N ASN A 393 14.62 -9.16 19.74
CA ASN A 393 13.38 -9.85 19.40
C ASN A 393 13.53 -10.56 18.05
N PHE A 394 12.92 -11.73 17.95
CA PHE A 394 12.89 -12.55 16.74
C PHE A 394 12.09 -11.91 15.61
N ASP A 395 10.96 -11.26 15.94
CA ASP A 395 10.13 -10.45 15.04
C ASP A 395 10.71 -9.03 14.79
N GLY A 396 11.93 -8.79 15.27
CA GLY A 396 12.67 -7.57 15.08
C GLY A 396 12.10 -6.34 15.79
N CYS A 397 12.26 -5.17 15.17
CA CYS A 397 11.81 -3.90 15.73
C CYS A 397 11.52 -2.85 14.63
N PRO A 398 10.93 -1.69 14.99
CA PRO A 398 10.59 -0.61 14.05
C PRO A 398 11.80 0.07 13.39
N SER A 399 13.02 -0.36 13.71
CA SER A 399 14.25 0.16 13.11
C SER A 399 14.95 -0.87 12.21
N CYS A 400 14.35 -2.05 11.99
CA CYS A 400 14.90 -3.04 11.05
C CYS A 400 13.83 -3.69 10.16
N ILE A 401 12.90 -4.48 10.72
CA ILE A 401 11.97 -5.32 9.93
C ILE A 401 10.50 -5.09 10.28
N GLN A 402 10.18 -4.14 11.16
CA GLN A 402 8.79 -3.73 11.41
C GLN A 402 8.52 -2.38 10.75
N SER A 403 7.36 -2.24 10.13
CA SER A 403 6.93 -1.05 9.42
C SER A 403 5.53 -0.61 9.87
N PHE A 404 5.32 0.70 9.91
CA PHE A 404 3.98 1.29 10.05
C PHE A 404 3.11 1.06 8.81
N ALA A 405 3.71 0.69 7.68
CA ALA A 405 3.02 0.45 6.42
C ALA A 405 2.62 -1.02 6.19
N CYS A 406 2.95 -1.94 7.11
CA CYS A 406 2.58 -3.35 7.01
C CYS A 406 1.06 -3.53 7.23
N SER A 407 0.35 -4.12 6.25
CA SER A 407 -1.09 -4.39 6.34
C SER A 407 -1.41 -5.44 7.41
N GLU A 408 -0.52 -6.40 7.62
CA GLU A 408 -0.66 -7.48 8.61
C GLU A 408 -0.21 -7.09 10.02
N TYR A 409 -0.09 -5.79 10.32
CA TYR A 409 0.27 -5.28 11.65
C TYR A 409 1.58 -5.86 12.20
N ASN A 410 2.54 -6.17 11.31
CA ASN A 410 3.84 -6.77 11.65
C ASN A 410 3.75 -8.18 12.27
N LYS A 411 2.69 -8.94 11.96
CA LYS A 411 2.63 -10.37 12.26
C LYS A 411 3.52 -11.16 11.31
N ASN A 412 3.92 -12.36 11.72
CA ASN A 412 4.63 -13.35 10.91
C ASN A 412 5.94 -12.75 10.33
N LEU A 413 6.89 -12.48 11.23
CA LEU A 413 8.19 -11.88 10.92
C LEU A 413 9.31 -12.68 11.57
N ASP A 414 10.37 -12.95 10.78
CA ASP A 414 11.57 -13.63 11.24
C ASP A 414 12.83 -12.87 10.79
N LYS A 415 13.52 -12.27 11.75
CA LYS A 415 14.75 -11.50 11.52
C LYS A 415 15.91 -12.36 11.02
N GLU A 416 16.10 -13.56 11.57
CA GLU A 416 17.23 -14.41 11.21
C GLU A 416 17.02 -15.03 9.82
N ALA A 417 15.78 -15.40 9.49
CA ALA A 417 15.41 -15.83 8.15
C ALA A 417 15.58 -14.68 7.14
N ALA A 418 15.19 -13.45 7.47
CA ALA A 418 15.42 -12.29 6.61
C ALA A 418 16.91 -12.07 6.32
N ILE A 419 17.78 -12.13 7.33
CA ILE A 419 19.24 -12.02 7.17
C ILE A 419 19.76 -13.12 6.24
N LEU A 420 19.31 -14.37 6.43
CA LEU A 420 19.73 -15.50 5.61
C LEU A 420 19.29 -15.33 4.16
N ILE A 421 18.02 -14.99 3.92
CA ILE A 421 17.46 -14.76 2.58
C ILE A 421 18.23 -13.65 1.87
N LEU A 422 18.41 -12.48 2.51
CA LEU A 422 19.14 -11.36 1.93
C LEU A 422 20.58 -11.74 1.58
N LYS A 423 21.31 -12.38 2.50
CA LYS A 423 22.69 -12.86 2.25
C LYS A 423 22.77 -13.79 1.04
N CYS A 424 21.87 -14.78 0.99
CA CYS A 424 21.89 -15.79 -0.06
C CYS A 424 21.47 -15.22 -1.43
N VAL A 425 20.48 -14.32 -1.48
CA VAL A 425 20.10 -13.62 -2.71
C VAL A 425 21.24 -12.74 -3.23
N ILE A 426 21.88 -11.96 -2.36
CA ILE A 426 23.04 -11.12 -2.74
C ILE A 426 24.20 -11.98 -3.26
N GLN A 427 24.47 -13.12 -2.62
CA GLN A 427 25.51 -14.03 -3.08
C GLN A 427 25.17 -14.66 -4.43
N TYR A 428 23.90 -15.01 -4.66
CA TYR A 428 23.42 -15.54 -5.93
C TYR A 428 23.57 -14.52 -7.06
N GLU A 429 23.17 -13.26 -6.84
CA GLU A 429 23.35 -12.14 -7.77
C GLU A 429 24.81 -12.00 -8.19
N LYS A 430 25.73 -12.01 -7.21
CA LYS A 430 27.17 -11.94 -7.49
C LYS A 430 27.65 -13.07 -8.41
N LEU A 431 27.28 -14.31 -8.09
CA LEU A 431 27.68 -15.49 -8.88
C LEU A 431 27.08 -15.47 -10.29
N TYR A 432 25.84 -15.03 -10.44
CA TYR A 432 25.16 -14.91 -11.74
C TYR A 432 25.94 -14.00 -12.69
N PHE A 433 26.37 -12.83 -12.20
CA PHE A 433 27.11 -11.87 -13.02
C PHE A 433 28.58 -12.25 -13.24
N GLU A 434 29.24 -12.91 -12.28
CA GLU A 434 30.58 -13.47 -12.47
C GLU A 434 30.59 -14.52 -13.60
N ALA A 435 29.56 -15.38 -13.66
CA ALA A 435 29.41 -16.37 -14.73
C ALA A 435 29.18 -15.72 -16.10
N LYS A 436 28.33 -14.67 -16.17
CA LYS A 436 28.11 -13.93 -17.43
C LYS A 436 29.38 -13.24 -17.93
N ASP A 437 30.13 -12.59 -17.05
CA ASP A 437 31.38 -11.92 -17.44
C ASP A 437 32.44 -12.93 -17.90
N GLY A 438 32.51 -14.10 -17.27
CA GLY A 438 33.38 -15.21 -17.68
C GLY A 438 33.03 -15.74 -19.07
N SER A 439 31.73 -15.86 -19.39
CA SER A 439 31.24 -16.34 -20.68
C SER A 439 31.46 -15.37 -21.86
N HIS A 440 31.62 -14.07 -21.59
CA HIS A 440 31.94 -13.07 -22.61
C HIS A 440 33.44 -12.91 -22.89
N ARG A 441 34.31 -13.53 -22.07
CA ARG A 441 35.78 -13.47 -22.21
C ARG A 441 36.38 -14.73 -22.85
N SER A 442 35.57 -15.76 -23.08
CA SER A 442 35.88 -16.98 -23.84
C SER A 442 35.24 -16.92 -25.22
#